data_AF-G1WJH7-F1
#
_entry.id   AF-G1WJH7-F1
#
_cell.length_a   1.000
_cell.length_b   1.000
_cell.length_c   1.000
_cell.angle_alpha   90.00
_cell.angle_beta   90.00
_cell.angle_gamma   90.00
#
_symmetry.space_group_name_H-M   'P 1'
#
loop_
_entity.id
_entity.type
_entity.pdbx_description
1 polymer ?
#
loop_
_entity_poly.entity_id
_entity_poly.type
_entity_poly.pdbx_seq_one_letter_code
_entity_poly.pdbx_strand_id
1 'polypeptide(L)'
;MDRYLYEAILTPYGDIYEVYFPELSLYTQGTSLADAAYMAQDLLTMDIAERLEAGEDVPHIGSFGTAGALPAGSIAMGIMALVEVGCERTETMTVAEAADILNVSRARIYTLVKDGAIRSEKVGSSRLLNAQDVMDRFNSPRNPGRPTKHRNEATPLAATKPKASPEAAGATAAKTTTTAAALES
;
A
#
# COMPACT_ATOMS: atom_id res chain seq x y z
N MET A 1 -5.22 16.87 11.49
CA MET A 1 -4.05 17.01 12.38
C MET A 1 -4.58 17.07 13.81
N ASP A 2 -4.50 15.93 14.47
CA ASP A 2 -5.04 15.69 15.79
C ASP A 2 -3.94 15.87 16.84
N ARG A 3 -4.36 16.23 18.05
CA ARG A 3 -3.44 16.51 19.16
C ARG A 3 -3.48 15.35 20.12
N TYR A 4 -2.30 14.87 20.47
CA TYR A 4 -2.11 13.81 21.44
C TYR A 4 -1.24 14.32 22.58
N LEU A 5 -1.60 14.01 23.82
CA LEU A 5 -0.91 14.49 25.01
C LEU A 5 -0.69 13.34 25.99
N TYR A 6 0.56 12.98 26.24
CA TYR A 6 0.94 11.85 27.09
C TYR A 6 1.98 12.26 28.13
N GLU A 7 1.95 11.61 29.29
CA GLU A 7 2.94 11.81 30.35
C GLU A 7 4.24 11.08 30.01
N ALA A 8 5.35 11.81 30.02
CA ALA A 8 6.69 11.27 29.97
C ALA A 8 7.45 11.57 31.27
N ILE A 9 8.27 10.63 31.70
CA ILE A 9 9.19 10.77 32.83
C ILE A 9 10.57 11.03 32.27
N LEU A 10 11.13 12.20 32.53
CA LEU A 10 12.48 12.57 32.16
C LEU A 10 13.39 12.37 33.37
N THR A 11 14.31 11.42 33.29
CA THR A 11 15.22 11.06 34.38
C THR A 11 16.65 11.47 34.01
N PRO A 12 17.34 12.27 34.84
CA PRO A 12 18.73 12.59 34.59
C PRO A 12 19.60 11.32 34.72
N TYR A 13 20.44 11.07 33.72
CA TYR A 13 21.38 9.96 33.69
C TYR A 13 22.74 10.42 33.17
N GLY A 14 23.69 10.67 34.06
CA GLY A 14 24.97 11.28 33.68
C GLY A 14 24.76 12.67 33.06
N ASP A 15 25.25 12.84 31.83
CA ASP A 15 25.15 14.10 31.07
C ASP A 15 23.95 14.12 30.09
N ILE A 16 23.04 13.15 30.20
CA ILE A 16 21.85 13.05 29.35
C ILE A 16 20.57 12.98 30.21
N TYR A 17 19.43 13.11 29.55
CA TYR A 17 18.11 12.81 30.08
C TYR A 17 17.56 11.60 29.35
N GLU A 18 17.23 10.56 30.10
CA GLU A 18 16.41 9.45 29.61
C GLU A 18 14.94 9.86 29.69
N VAL A 19 14.18 9.56 28.65
CA VAL A 19 12.74 9.81 28.60
C VAL A 19 12.01 8.48 28.51
N TYR A 20 11.01 8.31 29.35
CA TYR A 20 10.17 7.12 29.38
C TYR A 20 8.70 7.50 29.37
N PHE A 21 7.90 6.89 28.49
CA PHE A 21 6.44 6.99 28.50
C PHE A 21 5.86 5.73 29.17
N PRO A 22 5.38 5.79 30.42
CA PRO A 22 4.93 4.61 31.15
C PRO A 22 3.78 3.86 30.49
N GLU A 23 2.83 4.60 29.94
CA GLU A 23 1.62 4.04 29.32
C GLU A 23 1.92 3.37 27.98
N LEU A 24 2.86 3.93 27.21
CA LEU A 24 3.20 3.44 25.87
C LEU A 24 4.41 2.50 25.88
N SER A 25 5.10 2.37 27.02
CA SER A 25 6.37 1.63 27.15
C SER A 25 7.44 2.08 26.14
N LEU A 26 7.51 3.39 25.87
CA LEU A 26 8.44 3.98 24.91
C LEU A 26 9.62 4.65 25.61
N TYR A 27 10.80 4.57 25.00
CA TYR A 27 12.03 5.14 25.53
C TYR A 27 12.75 5.98 24.48
N THR A 28 13.28 7.11 24.90
CA THR A 28 14.23 7.91 24.12
C THR A 28 15.21 8.62 25.07
N GLN A 29 16.13 9.41 24.52
CA GLN A 29 17.09 10.16 25.29
C GLN A 29 17.47 11.46 24.58
N GLY A 30 17.91 12.44 25.35
CA GLY A 30 18.47 13.68 24.81
C GLY A 30 19.59 14.22 25.69
N THR A 31 20.43 15.05 25.10
CA THR A 31 21.62 15.65 25.74
C THR A 31 21.29 16.84 26.65
N SER A 32 20.04 17.31 26.61
CA SER A 32 19.49 18.34 27.49
C SER A 32 18.01 18.09 27.71
N LEU A 33 17.40 18.78 28.69
CA LEU A 33 15.96 18.66 28.92
C LEU A 33 15.14 19.04 27.67
N ALA A 34 15.56 20.09 26.96
CA ALA A 34 14.90 20.53 25.73
C ALA A 34 15.06 19.51 24.61
N ASP A 35 16.29 19.04 24.39
CA ASP A 35 16.61 18.01 23.39
C ASP A 35 15.82 16.72 23.66
N ALA A 36 15.79 16.26 24.91
CA ALA A 36 15.01 15.10 25.33
C ALA A 36 13.51 15.28 25.08
N ALA A 37 12.95 16.46 25.35
CA ALA A 37 11.55 16.75 25.05
C ALA A 37 11.25 16.76 23.53
N TYR A 38 12.17 17.28 22.70
CA TYR A 38 12.06 17.20 21.24
C TYR A 38 12.10 15.75 20.75
N MET A 39 13.06 14.96 21.23
CA MET A 39 13.18 13.54 20.89
C MET A 39 11.95 12.75 21.34
N ALA A 40 11.36 13.11 22.48
CA ALA A 40 10.14 12.50 22.98
C ALA A 40 8.92 12.85 22.12
N GLN A 41 8.83 14.09 21.64
CA GLN A 41 7.76 14.51 20.74
C GLN A 41 7.80 13.74 19.42
N ASP A 42 8.98 13.59 18.82
CA ASP A 42 9.15 12.85 17.56
C ASP A 42 8.77 11.37 17.73
N LEU A 43 9.29 10.73 18.78
CA LEU A 43 8.95 9.34 19.11
C LEU A 43 7.45 9.15 19.35
N LEU A 44 6.81 10.04 20.11
CA LEU A 44 5.37 9.99 20.37
C LEU A 44 4.55 10.18 19.08
N THR A 45 5.00 11.08 18.21
CA THR A 45 4.32 11.33 16.92
C THR A 45 4.39 10.09 16.02
N MET A 46 5.57 9.46 15.94
CA MET A 46 5.79 8.24 15.16
C MET A 46 4.97 7.06 15.66
N ASP A 47 5.01 6.77 16.96
CA ASP A 47 4.28 5.63 17.56
C ASP A 47 2.76 5.77 17.39
N ILE A 48 2.21 6.98 17.63
CA ILE A 48 0.77 7.21 17.47
C ILE A 48 0.36 7.11 16.00
N ALA A 49 1.17 7.62 15.07
CA ALA A 49 0.89 7.48 13.65
C ALA A 49 0.83 6.00 13.23
N GLU A 50 1.79 5.18 13.66
CA GLU A 50 1.83 3.74 13.36
C GLU A 50 0.59 3.00 13.90
N ARG A 51 0.18 3.28 15.13
CA ARG A 51 -1.03 2.69 15.73
C ARG A 51 -2.31 3.07 14.97
N LEU A 52 -2.44 4.34 14.59
CA LEU A 52 -3.58 4.82 13.82
C LEU A 52 -3.61 4.20 12.42
N GLU A 53 -2.46 4.00 11.78
CA GLU A 53 -2.34 3.26 10.51
C GLU A 53 -2.71 1.78 10.65
N ALA A 54 -2.38 1.16 11.79
CA ALA A 54 -2.81 -0.20 12.11
C ALA A 54 -4.33 -0.32 12.40
N GLY A 55 -5.04 0.80 12.48
CA GLY A 55 -6.47 0.86 12.79
C GLY A 55 -6.79 0.71 14.28
N GLU A 56 -5.81 0.95 15.15
CA GLU A 56 -6.03 0.99 16.60
C GLU A 56 -6.75 2.28 17.01
N ASP A 57 -7.57 2.18 18.07
CA ASP A 57 -8.19 3.34 18.71
C ASP A 57 -7.23 3.91 19.77
N VAL A 58 -6.54 4.99 19.42
CA VAL A 58 -5.53 5.62 20.29
C VAL A 58 -6.15 6.80 21.04
N PRO A 59 -6.11 6.82 22.39
CA PRO A 59 -6.61 7.96 23.16
C PRO A 59 -5.86 9.25 22.84
N HIS A 60 -6.59 10.36 22.68
CA HIS A 60 -5.96 11.68 22.49
C HIS A 60 -5.24 12.20 23.74
N ILE A 61 -5.64 11.74 24.93
CA ILE A 61 -5.04 12.15 26.20
C ILE A 61 -4.71 10.87 26.96
N GLY A 62 -3.42 10.68 27.23
CA GLY A 62 -2.93 9.60 28.06
C GLY A 62 -3.22 9.80 29.54
N SER A 63 -2.84 8.81 30.32
CA SER A 63 -2.96 8.80 31.77
C SER A 63 -1.86 9.66 32.41
N PHE A 64 -2.24 10.55 33.33
CA PHE A 64 -1.31 11.44 34.07
C PHE A 64 -1.25 11.09 35.55
N GLY A 65 -0.07 11.26 36.17
CA GLY A 65 0.13 11.02 37.59
C GLY A 65 0.08 9.54 38.00
N THR A 66 0.22 8.63 37.04
CA THR A 66 0.19 7.17 37.29
C THR A 66 1.57 6.58 37.55
N ALA A 67 2.62 7.33 37.22
CA ALA A 67 4.02 6.95 37.37
C ALA A 67 4.47 6.60 38.81
N GLY A 68 3.65 6.89 39.82
CA GLY A 68 3.97 6.61 41.21
C GLY A 68 5.14 7.44 41.73
N ALA A 69 5.99 6.83 42.57
CA ALA A 69 7.19 7.50 43.09
C ALA A 69 8.24 7.62 41.98
N LEU A 70 8.49 8.84 41.53
CA LEU A 70 9.50 9.13 40.52
C LEU A 70 10.91 8.95 41.10
N PRO A 71 11.89 8.51 40.29
CA PRO A 71 13.30 8.55 40.69
C PRO A 71 13.75 9.96 41.10
N ALA A 72 14.78 10.04 41.95
CA ALA A 72 15.26 11.32 42.45
C ALA A 72 15.77 12.19 41.30
N GLY A 73 15.24 13.41 41.19
CA GLY A 73 15.59 14.36 40.13
C GLY A 73 14.84 14.17 38.81
N SER A 74 13.95 13.17 38.71
CA SER A 74 13.10 13.01 37.54
C SER A 74 11.97 14.05 37.48
N ILE A 75 11.54 14.36 36.26
CA ILE A 75 10.48 15.32 35.96
C ILE A 75 9.38 14.59 35.19
N ALA A 76 8.15 14.63 35.71
CA ALA A 76 6.97 14.27 34.92
C ALA A 76 6.59 15.46 34.02
N MET A 77 6.50 15.22 32.72
CA MET A 77 6.23 16.23 31.70
C MET A 77 5.16 15.73 30.73
N GLY A 78 4.17 16.58 30.44
CA GLY A 78 3.23 16.31 29.35
C GLY A 78 3.89 16.62 27.99
N ILE A 79 4.04 15.61 27.16
CA ILE A 79 4.55 15.73 25.78
C ILE A 79 3.36 15.76 24.82
N MET A 80 3.30 16.80 24.00
CA MET A 80 2.26 16.96 22.99
C MET A 80 2.79 16.59 21.61
N ALA A 81 2.12 15.64 20.96
CA ALA A 81 2.34 15.30 19.56
C ALA A 81 1.21 15.86 18.69
N LEU A 82 1.57 16.32 17.48
CA LEU A 82 0.63 16.71 16.44
C LEU A 82 0.69 15.63 15.36
N VAL A 83 -0.35 14.81 15.30
CA VAL A 83 -0.38 13.64 14.41
C VAL A 83 -1.39 13.88 13.31
N GLU A 84 -1.01 13.62 12.07
CA GLU A 84 -1.92 13.65 10.94
C GLU A 84 -2.01 12.23 10.38
N VAL A 85 -3.15 11.58 10.63
CA VAL A 85 -3.44 10.25 10.09
C VAL A 85 -3.54 10.35 8.58
N GLY A 86 -2.80 9.49 7.88
CA GLY A 86 -2.73 9.56 6.44
C GLY A 86 -1.82 10.68 5.92
N CYS A 87 -0.88 11.18 6.74
CA CYS A 87 0.41 11.59 6.20
C CYS A 87 1.02 10.37 5.51
N GLU A 88 0.61 10.17 4.26
CA GLU A 88 1.20 9.22 3.34
C GLU A 88 2.71 9.37 3.51
N ARG A 89 3.46 8.28 3.74
CA ARG A 89 4.91 8.35 3.51
C ARG A 89 5.07 8.99 2.15
N THR A 90 5.47 10.27 2.09
CA THR A 90 5.72 11.01 0.85
C THR A 90 7.01 10.51 0.20
N GLU A 91 7.39 9.28 0.52
CA GLU A 91 8.30 8.49 -0.26
C GLU A 91 7.60 8.27 -1.59
N THR A 92 8.14 8.98 -2.58
CA THR A 92 7.72 8.84 -3.94
C THR A 92 8.83 8.17 -4.72
N MET A 93 8.44 7.39 -5.73
CA MET A 93 9.37 6.74 -6.63
C MET A 93 9.03 7.08 -8.07
N THR A 94 10.02 6.94 -8.95
CA THR A 94 9.84 7.15 -10.37
C THR A 94 8.98 6.04 -10.97
N VAL A 95 8.40 6.33 -12.14
CA VAL A 95 7.72 5.32 -12.97
C VAL A 95 8.63 4.15 -13.32
N ALA A 96 9.95 4.38 -13.43
CA ALA A 96 10.91 3.33 -13.74
C ALA A 96 11.08 2.37 -12.56
N GLU A 97 11.34 2.89 -11.35
CA GLU A 97 11.50 2.07 -10.15
C GLU A 97 10.24 1.27 -9.84
N ALA A 98 9.05 1.87 -9.94
CA ALA A 98 7.80 1.16 -9.74
C ALA A 98 7.57 0.03 -10.76
N ALA A 99 7.98 0.24 -12.02
CA ALA A 99 7.91 -0.78 -13.06
C ALA A 99 8.82 -1.96 -12.76
N ASP A 100 10.03 -1.68 -12.25
CA ASP A 100 11.01 -2.69 -11.87
C ASP A 100 10.52 -3.49 -10.63
N ILE A 101 9.99 -2.80 -9.60
CA ILE A 101 9.44 -3.43 -8.38
C ILE A 101 8.24 -4.33 -8.70
N LEU A 102 7.27 -3.83 -9.48
CA LEU A 102 6.07 -4.58 -9.83
C LEU A 102 6.30 -5.59 -10.97
N ASN A 103 7.50 -5.61 -11.57
CA ASN A 103 7.83 -6.40 -12.75
C ASN A 103 6.80 -6.25 -13.89
N VAL A 104 6.48 -4.99 -14.23
CA VAL A 104 5.55 -4.65 -15.32
C VAL A 104 6.15 -3.59 -16.24
N SER A 105 5.55 -3.39 -17.41
CA SER A 105 5.96 -2.30 -18.29
C SER A 105 5.57 -0.93 -17.72
N ARG A 106 6.35 0.12 -18.05
CA ARG A 106 5.99 1.52 -17.73
C ARG A 106 4.60 1.91 -18.24
N ALA A 107 4.20 1.40 -19.41
CA ALA A 107 2.86 1.59 -19.96
C ALA A 107 1.76 1.03 -19.03
N ARG A 108 2.01 -0.10 -18.37
CA ARG A 108 1.09 -0.64 -17.36
C ARG A 108 0.99 0.27 -16.16
N ILE A 109 2.11 0.82 -15.67
CA ILE A 109 2.11 1.80 -14.58
C ILE A 109 1.25 3.02 -14.92
N TYR A 110 1.39 3.61 -16.11
CA TYR A 110 0.52 4.71 -16.53
C TYR A 110 -0.97 4.33 -16.58
N THR A 111 -1.27 3.08 -16.95
CA THR A 111 -2.65 2.57 -16.89
C THR A 111 -3.13 2.48 -15.45
N LEU A 112 -2.31 2.00 -14.51
CA LEU A 112 -2.67 1.94 -13.08
C LEU A 112 -2.91 3.32 -12.49
N VAL A 113 -2.09 4.30 -12.86
CA VAL A 113 -2.28 5.70 -12.47
C VAL A 113 -3.58 6.25 -13.05
N LYS A 114 -3.85 5.99 -14.34
CA LYS A 114 -5.09 6.41 -15.00
C LYS A 114 -6.34 5.78 -14.36
N ASP A 115 -6.23 4.51 -13.96
CA ASP A 115 -7.29 3.75 -13.30
C ASP A 115 -7.46 4.14 -11.82
N GLY A 116 -6.64 5.06 -11.29
CA GLY A 116 -6.66 5.50 -9.89
C GLY A 116 -6.11 4.46 -8.90
N ALA A 117 -5.48 3.39 -9.40
CA ALA A 117 -4.94 2.32 -8.57
C ALA A 117 -3.56 2.62 -7.97
N ILE A 118 -2.86 3.64 -8.48
CA ILE A 118 -1.62 4.18 -7.93
C ILE A 118 -1.70 5.71 -8.00
N ARG A 119 -1.60 6.39 -6.87
CA ARG A 119 -1.53 7.86 -6.82
C ARG A 119 -0.24 8.34 -7.45
N SER A 120 -0.33 9.49 -8.11
CA SER A 120 0.83 10.11 -8.74
C SER A 120 0.73 11.61 -8.66
N GLU A 121 1.88 12.26 -8.54
CA GLU A 121 2.02 13.71 -8.65
C GLU A 121 3.06 14.08 -9.71
N LYS A 122 2.96 15.32 -10.21
CA LYS A 122 3.93 15.88 -11.14
C LYS A 122 4.89 16.78 -10.38
N VAL A 123 6.15 16.37 -10.30
CA VAL A 123 7.22 17.15 -9.67
C VAL A 123 8.25 17.51 -10.75
N GLY A 124 8.28 18.79 -11.11
CA GLY A 124 9.09 19.29 -12.22
C GLY A 124 8.71 18.65 -13.56
N SER A 125 9.68 18.01 -14.23
CA SER A 125 9.51 17.28 -15.49
C SER A 125 9.08 15.81 -15.29
N SER A 126 9.15 15.30 -14.06
CA SER A 126 8.94 13.90 -13.75
C SER A 126 7.56 13.66 -13.13
N ARG A 127 7.04 12.45 -13.33
CA ARG A 127 5.89 11.94 -12.60
C ARG A 127 6.40 11.01 -11.51
N LEU A 128 6.04 11.32 -10.28
CA LEU A 128 6.37 10.54 -9.10
C LEU A 128 5.13 9.79 -8.62
N LEU A 129 5.34 8.59 -8.10
CA LEU A 129 4.30 7.67 -7.67
C LEU A 129 4.40 7.49 -6.17
N ASN A 130 3.26 7.41 -5.49
CA ASN A 130 3.23 7.09 -4.07
C ASN A 130 3.82 5.68 -3.87
N ALA A 131 4.86 5.56 -3.04
CA ALA A 131 5.55 4.28 -2.84
C ALA A 131 4.67 3.25 -2.12
N GLN A 132 3.81 3.68 -1.20
CA GLN A 132 2.89 2.80 -0.49
C GLN A 132 1.92 2.10 -1.45
N ASP A 133 1.29 2.85 -2.36
CA ASP A 133 0.35 2.26 -3.34
C ASP A 133 1.04 1.21 -4.24
N VAL A 134 2.32 1.43 -4.57
CA VAL A 134 3.14 0.46 -5.32
C VAL A 134 3.39 -0.78 -4.47
N MET A 135 3.78 -0.63 -3.20
CA MET A 135 4.05 -1.74 -2.30
C MET A 135 2.80 -2.53 -1.94
N ASP A 136 1.67 -1.88 -1.69
CA ASP A 136 0.37 -2.52 -1.47
C ASP A 136 -0.01 -3.41 -2.66
N ARG A 137 0.27 -2.93 -3.86
CA ARG A 137 0.03 -3.68 -5.10
C ARG A 137 0.99 -4.86 -5.27
N PHE A 138 2.24 -4.72 -4.83
CA PHE A 138 3.21 -5.81 -4.81
C PHE A 138 2.76 -6.92 -3.84
N ASN A 139 2.29 -6.52 -2.66
CA ASN A 139 1.83 -7.43 -1.60
C ASN A 139 0.46 -8.07 -1.88
N SER A 140 -0.36 -7.42 -2.71
CA SER A 140 -1.69 -7.92 -3.12
C SER A 140 -1.75 -8.23 -4.62
N PRO A 141 -1.04 -9.27 -5.11
CA PRO A 141 -1.11 -9.66 -6.51
C PRO A 141 -2.52 -10.12 -6.87
N ARG A 142 -3.13 -9.49 -7.89
CA ARG A 142 -4.42 -9.96 -8.41
C ARG A 142 -4.24 -11.34 -9.03
N ASN A 143 -5.19 -12.24 -8.77
CA ASN A 143 -5.23 -13.57 -9.40
C ASN A 143 -5.04 -13.45 -10.93
N PRO A 144 -4.14 -14.23 -11.54
CA PRO A 144 -3.90 -14.18 -12.97
C PRO A 144 -5.19 -14.46 -13.74
N GLY A 145 -5.71 -13.43 -14.41
CA GLY A 145 -6.83 -13.52 -15.32
C GLY A 145 -6.52 -12.69 -16.55
N ARG A 146 -6.10 -13.35 -17.64
CA ARG A 146 -6.01 -12.72 -18.96
C ARG A 146 -7.41 -12.22 -19.31
N PRO A 147 -7.61 -10.93 -19.64
CA PRO A 147 -8.87 -10.48 -20.21
C PRO A 147 -9.19 -11.34 -21.43
N THR A 148 -10.28 -12.10 -21.38
CA THR A 148 -10.74 -12.87 -22.55
C THR A 148 -11.09 -11.88 -23.64
N LYS A 149 -10.36 -11.97 -24.75
CA LYS A 149 -10.61 -11.15 -25.93
C LYS A 149 -12.04 -11.42 -26.39
N HIS A 150 -12.98 -10.52 -26.11
CA HIS A 150 -14.24 -10.49 -26.83
C HIS A 150 -13.90 -10.13 -28.28
N ARG A 151 -13.92 -11.14 -29.13
CA ARG A 151 -13.80 -10.98 -30.57
C ARG A 151 -15.11 -10.36 -31.04
N ASN A 152 -15.16 -9.04 -31.13
CA ASN A 152 -16.24 -8.36 -31.84
C ASN A 152 -16.05 -8.67 -33.34
N GLU A 153 -16.73 -9.72 -33.81
CA GLU A 153 -16.89 -10.02 -35.22
C GLU A 153 -17.85 -9.00 -35.83
N ALA A 154 -17.32 -7.85 -36.24
CA ALA A 154 -18.02 -6.96 -37.15
C ALA A 154 -17.02 -6.06 -37.88
N THR A 155 -16.42 -6.55 -38.96
CA THR A 155 -16.03 -5.71 -40.10
C THR A 155 -16.10 -6.58 -41.37
N PRO A 156 -16.91 -6.20 -42.37
CA PRO A 156 -17.14 -7.02 -43.55
C PRO A 156 -15.90 -6.97 -44.47
N LEU A 157 -15.46 -8.15 -44.89
CA LEU A 157 -14.43 -8.32 -45.90
C LEU A 157 -14.99 -7.87 -47.26
N ALA A 158 -14.29 -6.92 -47.88
CA ALA A 158 -14.64 -6.33 -49.17
C ALA A 158 -14.87 -7.39 -50.26
N ALA A 159 -15.93 -7.18 -51.04
CA ALA A 159 -16.30 -8.01 -52.17
C ALA A 159 -15.28 -7.89 -53.31
N THR A 160 -14.46 -8.91 -53.49
CA THR A 160 -13.80 -9.20 -54.77
C THR A 160 -14.56 -10.34 -55.45
N LYS A 161 -15.25 -10.01 -56.55
CA LYS A 161 -15.88 -10.98 -57.45
C LYS A 161 -14.83 -11.91 -58.07
N PRO A 162 -15.04 -13.23 -58.11
CA PRO A 162 -14.48 -14.07 -59.15
C PRO A 162 -15.51 -14.41 -60.23
N LYS A 163 -14.98 -14.56 -61.43
CA LYS A 163 -15.64 -14.76 -62.73
C LYS A 163 -15.91 -16.26 -62.95
N ALA A 164 -17.12 -16.57 -63.43
CA ALA A 164 -17.59 -17.74 -64.20
C ALA A 164 -17.05 -19.17 -63.92
N SER A 165 -18.02 -20.05 -63.59
CA SER A 165 -18.19 -21.52 -63.75
C SER A 165 -17.50 -22.17 -64.99
N PRO A 166 -17.40 -23.53 -65.13
CA PRO A 166 -18.35 -24.56 -64.66
C PRO A 166 -17.83 -25.99 -64.30
N GLU A 167 -18.79 -26.86 -63.93
CA GLU A 167 -18.82 -28.35 -64.01
C GLU A 167 -17.88 -29.16 -63.09
N ALA A 168 -18.20 -30.35 -62.56
CA ALA A 168 -19.32 -31.30 -62.62
C ALA A 168 -19.23 -32.21 -61.35
N ALA A 169 -20.36 -32.59 -60.73
CA ALA A 169 -20.91 -33.96 -60.65
C ALA A 169 -20.20 -35.01 -59.76
N GLY A 170 -21.01 -35.72 -58.94
CA GLY A 170 -20.69 -37.02 -58.32
C GLY A 170 -20.73 -37.01 -56.79
N ALA A 171 -21.78 -37.49 -56.12
CA ALA A 171 -22.00 -38.90 -55.72
C ALA A 171 -21.06 -39.30 -54.54
N THR A 172 -21.42 -40.01 -53.46
CA THR A 172 -22.59 -40.79 -53.04
C THR A 172 -22.33 -41.31 -51.61
N ALA A 173 -23.39 -41.51 -50.83
CA ALA A 173 -23.68 -42.68 -49.96
C ALA A 173 -22.75 -43.11 -48.79
N ALA A 174 -23.33 -43.00 -47.58
CA ALA A 174 -23.71 -44.07 -46.64
C ALA A 174 -22.70 -45.12 -46.12
N LYS A 175 -22.60 -45.22 -44.78
CA LYS A 175 -23.00 -46.38 -43.92
C LYS A 175 -22.68 -46.05 -42.44
N THR A 176 -23.60 -46.16 -41.47
CA THR A 176 -23.97 -47.34 -40.62
C THR A 176 -22.72 -48.00 -39.98
N THR A 177 -22.58 -48.34 -38.69
CA THR A 177 -23.51 -48.94 -37.70
C THR A 177 -22.71 -49.09 -36.37
N THR A 178 -23.36 -48.92 -35.19
CA THR A 178 -23.36 -49.81 -33.99
C THR A 178 -22.01 -50.11 -33.27
N THR A 179 -21.82 -50.10 -31.95
CA THR A 179 -22.53 -50.73 -30.79
C THR A 179 -21.78 -50.22 -29.53
N ALA A 180 -22.40 -49.61 -28.53
CA ALA A 180 -22.97 -50.19 -27.30
C ALA A 180 -22.07 -51.14 -26.46
N ALA A 181 -21.82 -50.74 -25.21
CA ALA A 181 -21.79 -51.51 -23.93
C ALA A 181 -20.92 -50.72 -22.92
N ALA A 182 -21.42 -50.20 -21.78
CA ALA A 182 -21.85 -50.90 -20.55
C ALA A 182 -20.69 -51.70 -19.91
N LEU A 183 -20.46 -51.78 -18.60
CA LEU A 183 -20.97 -51.24 -17.33
C LEU A 183 -19.87 -51.65 -16.29
N GLU A 184 -19.89 -51.04 -15.10
CA GLU A 184 -19.44 -51.62 -13.81
C GLU A 184 -17.98 -52.09 -13.63
N SER A 185 -17.25 -51.40 -12.76
CA SER A 185 -17.16 -51.74 -11.32
C SER A 185 -16.50 -50.61 -10.53
#